data_AF-A0A7S2ISA3-F1
#
_entry.id   AF-A0A7S2ISA3-F1
#
_cell.length_a   1.000
_cell.length_b   1.000
_cell.length_c   1.000
_cell.angle_alpha   90.00
_cell.angle_beta   90.00
_cell.angle_gamma   90.00
#
_symmetry.space_group_name_H-M   'P 1'
#
loop_
_entity.id
_entity.type
_entity.pdbx_description
1 polymer ?
#
loop_
_entity_poly.entity_id
_entity_poly.type
_entity_poly.pdbx_seq_one_letter_code
_entity_poly.pdbx_strand_id
1 'polypeptide(L)'
;VLSIVASLRPLIFALMLLFILIYFVAVCILQFVTEELAYLRPLSGGRESDHFKALERSYGSLSRATYTLFLSISGGLSWGEACDPLIRISVWLGLFFLVYVAVCVFCILNIITGMFV
;
A
#
# COMPACT_ATOMS: atom_id res chain seq x y z
N VAL A 1 22.84 1.71 -26.12
CA VAL A 1 22.90 0.50 -25.25
C VAL A 1 23.71 0.76 -23.99
N LEU A 2 24.98 1.19 -24.06
CA LEU A 2 25.82 1.49 -22.89
C LEU A 2 25.19 2.52 -21.92
N SER A 3 24.58 3.60 -22.41
CA SER A 3 23.91 4.61 -21.56
C SER A 3 22.65 4.09 -20.85
N ILE A 4 21.90 3.16 -21.47
CA ILE A 4 20.73 2.53 -20.84
C ILE A 4 21.20 1.65 -19.68
N VAL A 5 22.21 0.81 -19.92
CA VAL A 5 22.77 -0.07 -18.87
C VAL A 5 23.37 0.73 -17.72
N ALA A 6 24.00 1.88 -18.00
CA ALA A 6 24.50 2.78 -16.96
C ALA A 6 23.38 3.36 -16.07
N SER A 7 22.20 3.65 -16.63
CA SER A 7 21.03 4.15 -15.88
C SER A 7 20.27 3.07 -15.09
N LEU A 8 20.45 1.78 -15.43
CA LEU A 8 19.79 0.68 -14.70
C LEU A 8 20.31 0.52 -13.27
N ARG A 9 21.59 0.79 -13.02
CA ARG A 9 22.18 0.66 -11.69
C ARG A 9 21.50 1.56 -10.65
N PRO A 10 21.39 2.90 -10.84
CA PRO A 10 20.68 3.76 -9.90
C PRO A 10 19.17 3.45 -9.85
N LEU A 11 18.57 3.03 -10.97
CA LEU A 11 17.17 2.60 -11.01
C LEU A 11 16.89 1.43 -10.07
N ILE A 12 17.74 0.40 -10.08
CA ILE A 12 17.56 -0.78 -9.24
C ILE A 12 17.59 -0.39 -7.76
N PHE A 13 18.50 0.51 -7.35
CA PHE A 13 18.53 1.00 -5.96
C PHE A 13 17.27 1.80 -5.61
N ALA A 14 16.78 2.64 -6.52
CA ALA A 14 15.55 3.41 -6.28
C ALA A 14 14.30 2.51 -6.19
N LEU A 15 14.17 1.51 -7.07
CA LEU A 15 13.09 0.52 -7.01
C LEU A 15 13.20 -0.33 -5.74
N MET A 16 14.40 -0.73 -5.34
CA MET A 16 14.62 -1.46 -4.10
C MET A 16 14.17 -0.63 -2.88
N LEU A 17 14.54 0.65 -2.82
CA LEU A 17 14.09 1.57 -1.77
C LEU A 17 12.56 1.70 -1.75
N LEU A 18 11.94 1.82 -2.94
CA LEU A 18 10.48 1.87 -3.07
C LEU A 18 9.83 0.60 -2.53
N PHE A 19 10.34 -0.59 -2.88
CA PHE A 19 9.81 -1.86 -2.36
C PHE A 19 9.99 -2.00 -0.84
N ILE A 20 11.10 -1.53 -0.27
CA ILE A 20 11.31 -1.51 1.18
C ILE A 20 10.27 -0.61 1.86
N LEU A 21 10.01 0.57 1.30
CA LEU A 21 8.99 1.49 1.82
C LEU A 21 7.59 0.86 1.76
N ILE A 22 7.22 0.27 0.61
CA ILE A 22 5.93 -0.43 0.45
C ILE A 22 5.80 -1.55 1.47
N TYR A 23 6.83 -2.38 1.62
CA TYR A 23 6.83 -3.50 2.58
C TYR A 23 6.67 -3.01 4.02
N PHE A 24 7.40 -1.97 4.42
CA PHE A 24 7.31 -1.38 5.75
C PHE A 24 5.89 -0.89 6.05
N VAL A 25 5.31 -0.09 5.13
CA VAL A 25 3.94 0.42 5.27
C VAL A 25 2.91 -0.72 5.26
N ALA A 26 3.12 -1.74 4.42
CA ALA A 26 2.27 -2.93 4.38
C ALA A 26 2.22 -3.63 5.74
N VAL A 27 3.38 -3.86 6.37
CA VAL A 27 3.47 -4.48 7.70
C VAL A 27 2.78 -3.62 8.75
N CYS A 28 3.02 -2.30 8.77
CA CYS A 28 2.37 -1.39 9.72
C CYS A 28 0.84 -1.44 9.60
N ILE A 29 0.29 -1.37 8.38
CA ILE A 29 -1.16 -1.46 8.17
C ILE A 29 -1.69 -2.85 8.55
N LEU A 30 -0.98 -3.90 8.16
CA LEU A 30 -1.39 -5.28 8.39
C LEU A 30 -1.50 -5.62 9.88
N GLN A 31 -0.68 -5.00 10.74
CA GLN A 31 -0.78 -5.17 12.19
C GLN A 31 -2.18 -4.79 12.70
N PHE A 32 -2.69 -3.61 12.33
CA PHE A 32 -4.01 -3.15 12.73
C PHE A 32 -5.15 -3.93 12.04
N VAL A 33 -5.00 -4.18 10.73
CA VAL A 33 -6.01 -4.93 9.96
C VAL A 33 -6.20 -6.34 10.50
N THR A 34 -5.11 -7.03 10.88
CA THR A 34 -5.18 -8.40 11.39
C THR A 34 -5.91 -8.45 12.74
N GLU A 35 -5.67 -7.46 13.60
CA GLU A 35 -6.38 -7.32 14.88
C GLU A 35 -7.88 -7.08 14.66
N GLU A 36 -8.23 -6.15 13.77
CA GLU A 36 -9.62 -5.85 13.43
C GLU A 36 -10.33 -7.08 12.81
N LEU A 37 -9.67 -7.78 11.87
CA LEU A 37 -10.23 -9.00 11.28
C LEU A 37 -10.43 -10.11 12.32
N ALA A 38 -9.51 -10.24 13.29
CA ALA A 38 -9.64 -11.21 14.38
C ALA A 38 -10.81 -10.87 15.31
N TYR A 39 -11.06 -9.58 15.55
CA TYR A 39 -12.22 -9.10 16.32
C TYR A 39 -13.55 -9.32 15.60
N LEU A 40 -13.61 -9.06 14.30
CA LEU A 40 -14.84 -9.15 13.50
C LEU A 40 -15.26 -10.60 13.19
N ARG A 41 -14.30 -11.53 13.11
CA ARG A 41 -14.55 -12.93 12.67
C ARG A 41 -15.57 -13.68 13.54
N PRO A 42 -15.54 -13.65 14.89
CA PRO A 42 -16.52 -14.34 15.73
C PRO A 42 -17.91 -13.68 15.72
N LEU A 43 -17.99 -12.36 15.54
CA LEU A 43 -19.23 -11.57 15.50
C LEU A 43 -20.02 -11.79 14.21
N SER A 44 -19.36 -12.31 13.18
CA SER A 44 -19.93 -12.40 11.83
C SER A 44 -21.10 -13.38 11.71
N GLY A 45 -21.28 -14.37 12.60
CA GLY A 45 -22.53 -15.15 12.71
C GLY A 45 -23.12 -15.71 11.40
N GLY A 46 -22.32 -15.91 10.35
CA GLY A 46 -22.76 -16.31 9.00
C GLY A 46 -23.07 -15.17 8.01
N ARG A 47 -23.01 -13.91 8.43
CA ARG A 47 -23.22 -12.71 7.60
C ARG A 47 -22.01 -11.76 7.71
N GLU A 48 -20.98 -12.03 6.93
CA GLU A 48 -19.81 -11.16 6.80
C GLU A 48 -20.22 -9.76 6.32
N SER A 49 -19.78 -8.73 7.06
CA SER A 49 -20.00 -7.33 6.67
C SER A 49 -19.21 -6.98 5.41
N ASP A 50 -19.72 -6.05 4.60
CA ASP A 50 -18.98 -5.56 3.41
C ASP A 50 -17.61 -4.99 3.78
N HIS A 51 -17.50 -4.45 4.99
CA HIS A 51 -16.26 -3.94 5.55
C HIS A 51 -15.21 -5.04 5.79
N PHE A 52 -15.63 -6.17 6.37
CA PHE A 52 -14.76 -7.34 6.57
C PHE A 52 -14.20 -7.85 5.24
N LYS A 53 -15.07 -8.02 4.24
CA LYS A 53 -14.68 -8.48 2.89
C LYS A 53 -13.70 -7.51 2.22
N ALA A 54 -13.90 -6.20 2.40
CA ALA A 54 -13.01 -5.19 1.87
C ALA A 54 -11.61 -5.26 2.53
N LEU A 55 -11.54 -5.36 3.87
CA LEU A 55 -10.27 -5.56 4.57
C LEU A 55 -9.57 -6.84 4.12
N GLU A 56 -10.29 -7.96 4.08
CA GLU A 56 -9.70 -9.26 3.75
C GLU A 56 -9.20 -9.32 2.30
N ARG A 57 -9.93 -8.70 1.37
CA ARG A 57 -9.55 -8.62 -0.04
C ARG A 57 -8.29 -7.77 -0.25
N SER A 58 -8.22 -6.61 0.38
CA SER A 58 -7.14 -5.63 0.14
C SER A 58 -5.92 -5.83 1.04
N TYR A 59 -6.14 -6.30 2.26
CA TYR A 59 -5.14 -6.35 3.34
C TYR A 59 -5.15 -7.67 4.13
N GLY A 60 -5.88 -8.70 3.71
CA GLY A 60 -5.96 -9.98 4.45
C GLY A 60 -4.67 -10.81 4.48
N SER A 61 -3.65 -10.42 3.70
CA SER A 61 -2.32 -11.00 3.77
C SER A 61 -1.26 -9.95 3.43
N LEU A 62 -0.01 -10.20 3.81
CA LEU A 62 1.11 -9.31 3.49
C LEU A 62 1.29 -9.11 1.98
N SER A 63 1.13 -10.17 1.19
CA SER A 63 1.20 -10.09 -0.27
C SER A 63 0.10 -9.22 -0.85
N ARG A 64 -1.14 -9.35 -0.35
CA ARG A 64 -2.28 -8.51 -0.75
C ARG A 64 -2.07 -7.06 -0.34
N ALA A 65 -1.64 -6.79 0.89
CA ALA A 65 -1.36 -5.44 1.36
C ALA A 65 -0.27 -4.76 0.52
N THR A 66 0.83 -5.45 0.23
CA THR A 66 1.92 -4.96 -0.63
C THR A 66 1.41 -4.67 -2.05
N TYR A 67 0.60 -5.57 -2.61
CA TYR A 67 0.01 -5.41 -3.94
C TYR A 67 -0.96 -4.22 -4.01
N THR A 68 -1.84 -4.07 -3.02
CA THR A 68 -2.79 -2.96 -2.91
C THR A 68 -2.07 -1.61 -2.79
N LEU A 69 -1.02 -1.53 -1.98
CA LEU A 69 -0.21 -0.32 -1.83
C LEU A 69 0.48 0.05 -3.15
N PHE A 70 1.08 -0.93 -3.83
CA PHE A 70 1.67 -0.71 -5.15
C PHE A 70 0.62 -0.25 -6.18
N LEU A 71 -0.55 -0.87 -6.24
CA LEU A 71 -1.66 -0.47 -7.11
C LEU A 71 -2.08 1.00 -6.87
N SER A 72 -2.12 1.41 -5.59
CA SER A 72 -2.57 2.75 -5.18
C SER A 72 -1.65 3.87 -5.66
N ILE A 73 -0.36 3.59 -5.85
CA ILE A 73 0.63 4.58 -6.32
C ILE A 73 0.91 4.47 -7.83
N SER A 74 0.57 3.35 -8.46
CA SER A 74 0.78 3.09 -9.89
C SER A 74 -0.44 3.37 -10.76
N GLY A 75 -1.58 3.74 -10.15
CA GLY A 75 -2.84 4.01 -10.84
C GLY A 75 -3.65 2.75 -11.20
N GLY A 76 -3.30 1.59 -10.63
CA GLY A 76 -4.04 0.34 -10.86
C GLY A 76 -5.30 0.20 -9.99
N LEU A 77 -5.37 0.93 -8.87
CA LEU A 77 -6.54 1.04 -8.00
C LEU A 77 -6.65 2.49 -7.50
N SER A 78 -7.87 3.02 -7.36
CA SER A 78 -8.07 4.31 -6.72
C SER A 78 -7.54 4.27 -5.28
N TRP A 79 -6.67 5.22 -4.92
CA TRP A 79 -6.17 5.34 -3.56
C TRP A 79 -7.31 5.53 -2.53
N GLY A 80 -8.44 6.12 -2.95
CA GLY A 80 -9.63 6.25 -2.11
C GLY A 80 -10.25 4.89 -1.77
N GLU A 81 -10.40 4.01 -2.77
CA GLU A 81 -10.95 2.67 -2.57
C GLU A 81 -10.05 1.79 -1.67
N ALA A 82 -8.74 1.99 -1.75
CA ALA A 82 -7.80 1.34 -0.84
C ALA A 82 -7.86 1.90 0.59
N CYS A 83 -8.08 3.22 0.74
CA CYS A 83 -8.08 3.91 2.02
C CYS A 83 -9.41 3.78 2.80
N ASP A 84 -10.54 3.74 2.11
CA ASP A 84 -11.88 3.62 2.71
C ASP A 84 -12.03 2.50 3.76
N PRO A 85 -11.55 1.26 3.52
CA PRO A 85 -11.55 0.24 4.56
C PRO A 85 -10.63 0.60 5.74
N LEU A 86 -9.52 1.30 5.54
CA LEU A 86 -8.60 1.66 6.63
C LEU A 86 -9.19 2.76 7.54
N ILE A 87 -9.88 3.75 6.96
CA ILE A 87 -10.52 4.85 7.70
C ILE A 87 -11.59 4.32 8.66
N ARG A 88 -12.31 3.28 8.26
CA ARG A 88 -13.35 2.64 9.08
C ARG A 88 -12.79 1.94 10.32
N ILE A 89 -11.54 1.48 10.27
CA ILE A 89 -10.81 0.98 11.45
C ILE A 89 -10.40 2.17 12.32
N SER A 90 -9.70 3.14 11.72
CA SER A 90 -9.22 4.34 12.40
C SER A 90 -8.89 5.43 11.40
N VAL A 91 -9.36 6.65 11.68
CA VAL A 91 -9.04 7.85 10.88
C VAL A 91 -7.53 8.09 10.80
N TRP A 92 -6.79 7.76 11.87
CA TRP A 92 -5.33 7.88 11.90
C TRP A 92 -4.64 6.93 10.93
N LEU A 93 -5.20 5.72 10.73
CA LEU A 93 -4.67 4.76 9.76
C LEU A 93 -4.90 5.24 8.33
N GLY A 94 -6.06 5.86 8.06
CA GLY A 94 -6.32 6.54 6.80
C GLY A 94 -5.37 7.72 6.55
N LEU A 95 -5.10 8.55 7.57
CA LEU A 95 -4.13 9.64 7.46
C LEU A 95 -2.72 9.11 7.19
N PHE A 96 -2.30 8.04 7.87
CA PHE A 96 -1.02 7.39 7.63
C PHE A 96 -0.89 6.87 6.19
N PHE A 97 -1.94 6.23 5.66
CA PHE A 97 -2.00 5.80 4.27
C PHE A 97 -1.93 6.98 3.29
N LEU A 98 -2.63 8.08 3.58
CA LEU A 98 -2.60 9.28 2.74
C LEU A 98 -1.19 9.88 2.66
N VAL A 99 -0.47 9.95 3.78
CA VAL A 99 0.93 10.39 3.81
C VAL A 99 1.82 9.47 2.97
N TYR A 100 1.61 8.15 3.05
CA TYR A 100 2.31 7.20 2.19
C TYR A 100 2.07 7.47 0.70
N VAL A 101 0.81 7.66 0.28
CA VAL A 101 0.48 7.95 -1.13
C VAL A 101 1.11 9.27 -1.56
N ALA A 102 1.01 10.33 -0.74
CA ALA A 102 1.60 11.63 -1.04
C ALA A 102 3.13 11.55 -1.22
N VAL A 103 3.84 10.87 -0.31
CA VAL A 103 5.29 10.68 -0.41
C VAL A 103 5.65 9.87 -1.66
N CYS A 104 4.94 8.79 -1.94
CA CYS A 104 5.25 7.97 -3.11
C CYS A 104 4.99 8.72 -4.43
N VAL A 105 3.82 9.36 -4.55
CA VAL A 105 3.39 10.01 -5.79
C VAL A 105 4.13 11.32 -6.04
N PHE A 106 4.25 12.19 -5.02
CA PHE A 106 4.86 13.50 -5.22
C PHE A 106 6.38 13.52 -5.04
N CYS A 107 6.96 12.61 -4.24
CA CYS A 107 8.41 12.56 -4.03
C CYS A 107 9.06 11.39 -4.77
N ILE A 108 8.72 10.14 -4.45
CA ILE A 108 9.49 8.98 -4.91
C ILE A 108 9.39 8.78 -6.42
N LEU A 109 8.18 8.77 -6.99
CA LEU A 109 8.00 8.62 -8.44
C LEU A 109 8.66 9.77 -9.20
N ASN A 110 8.54 11.01 -8.70
CA ASN A 110 9.18 12.18 -9.30
C ASN A 110 10.72 12.13 -9.22
N ILE A 111 11.30 11.65 -8.11
CA ILE A 111 12.75 11.42 -8.00
C ILE A 111 13.21 10.39 -9.02
N ILE A 112 12.47 9.28 -9.18
CA ILE A 112 12.79 8.24 -10.16
C ILE A 112 12.73 8.82 -11.58
N THR A 113 11.67 9.54 -11.93
CA THR A 113 11.54 10.19 -13.24
C THR A 113 12.68 11.20 -13.48
N GLY A 114 13.03 12.01 -12.49
CA GLY A 114 14.12 12.99 -12.57
C GLY A 114 15.52 12.38 -12.73
N MET A 115 15.72 11.09 -12.45
CA MET A 115 16.98 10.40 -12.75
C MET A 115 17.13 10.02 -14.24
N PHE A 116 16.03 10.00 -15.00
CA PHE A 116 16.03 9.60 -16.42
C PHE A 116 15.90 10.74 -17.41
N VAL A 117 15.49 11.92 -16.94
CA VAL A 117 15.41 13.15 -17.73
C VAL A 117 16.72 13.91 -17.62
#